data_AF-A0A3C0S843-F1
#
_entry.id   AF-A0A3C0S843-F1
#
_cell.length_a   1.000
_cell.length_b   1.000
_cell.length_c   1.000
_cell.angle_alpha   90.00
_cell.angle_beta   90.00
_cell.angle_gamma   90.00
#
_symmetry.space_group_name_H-M   'P 1'
#
loop_
_entity.id
_entity.type
_entity.pdbx_description
1 polymer ?
#
loop_
_entity_poly.entity_id
_entity_poly.type
_entity_poly.pdbx_seq_one_letter_code
_entity_poly.pdbx_strand_id
1 'polypeptide(L)'
;METPTSKQKFFIGHQIHHKLFNYCGVIIAVDLYFKSDDKWYQVMARSRPPKDKPWYHVQQMDGTRTYVAERNLENDQTKNN
;
A
#
# COMPACT_ATOMS: atom_id res chain seq x y z
N MET A 1 26.12 -11.14 -0.66
CA MET A 1 24.99 -10.88 0.26
C MET A 1 23.79 -10.60 -0.62
N GLU A 2 22.89 -11.56 -0.75
CA GLU A 2 21.70 -11.40 -1.59
C GLU A 2 20.70 -10.59 -0.76
N THR A 3 20.53 -9.31 -1.11
CA THR A 3 19.40 -8.53 -0.59
C THR A 3 18.14 -9.27 -1.00
N PRO A 4 17.19 -9.56 -0.08
CA PRO A 4 15.91 -10.10 -0.48
C PRO A 4 15.23 -9.06 -1.36
N THR A 5 15.29 -9.25 -2.67
CA THR A 5 14.57 -8.45 -3.66
C THR A 5 13.09 -8.74 -3.49
N SER A 6 12.46 -8.05 -2.53
CA SER A 6 11.01 -8.04 -2.46
C SER A 6 10.51 -7.30 -3.69
N LYS A 7 10.10 -8.08 -4.70
CA LYS A 7 9.56 -7.56 -5.96
C LYS A 7 8.25 -6.84 -5.66
N GLN A 8 8.26 -5.52 -5.78
CA GLN A 8 7.07 -4.69 -5.61
C GLN A 8 6.11 -4.99 -6.76
N LYS A 9 4.81 -5.05 -6.45
CA LYS A 9 3.75 -5.31 -7.45
C LYS A 9 3.23 -4.04 -8.11
N PHE A 10 3.31 -2.92 -7.41
CA PHE A 10 2.76 -1.65 -7.87
C PHE A 10 3.83 -0.56 -7.90
N PHE A 11 3.57 0.49 -8.68
CA PHE A 11 4.51 1.58 -8.93
C PHE A 11 3.82 2.92 -8.77
N ILE A 12 4.59 3.99 -8.57
CA ILE A 12 4.08 5.37 -8.50
C ILE A 12 3.23 5.66 -9.75
N GLY A 13 2.04 6.24 -9.55
CA GLY A 13 1.07 6.52 -10.60
C GLY A 13 0.06 5.39 -10.85
N HIS A 14 0.26 4.17 -10.33
CA HIS A 14 -0.75 3.11 -10.45
C HIS A 14 -2.00 3.44 -9.65
N GLN A 15 -3.17 3.26 -10.29
CA GLN A 15 -4.46 3.23 -9.63
C GLN A 15 -4.68 1.85 -8.98
N ILE A 16 -5.10 1.88 -7.72
CA ILE A 16 -5.33 0.67 -6.92
C ILE A 16 -6.67 0.74 -6.22
N HIS A 17 -7.14 -0.43 -5.80
CA HIS A 17 -8.27 -0.60 -4.89
C HIS A 17 -7.79 -1.21 -3.56
N HIS A 18 -8.28 -0.69 -2.43
CA HIS A 18 -7.93 -1.17 -1.09
C HIS A 18 -8.94 -2.21 -0.60
N LYS A 19 -8.53 -3.47 -0.54
CA LYS A 19 -9.42 -4.63 -0.28
C LYS A 19 -10.21 -4.60 1.03
N LEU A 20 -9.62 -4.08 2.12
CA LEU A 20 -10.28 -4.08 3.45
C LEU A 20 -11.19 -2.88 3.71
N PHE A 21 -10.97 -1.76 3.02
CA PHE A 21 -11.65 -0.49 3.28
C PHE A 21 -12.41 0.02 2.05
N ASN A 22 -12.32 -0.71 0.94
CA ASN A 22 -13.07 -0.53 -0.29
C ASN A 22 -13.02 0.90 -0.87
N TYR A 23 -11.82 1.49 -0.91
CA TYR A 23 -11.56 2.77 -1.55
C TYR A 23 -10.55 2.62 -2.69
N CYS A 24 -10.63 3.51 -3.68
CA CYS A 24 -9.64 3.64 -4.75
C CYS A 24 -8.68 4.79 -4.49
N GLY A 25 -7.49 4.70 -5.06
CA GLY A 25 -6.50 5.77 -4.96
C GLY A 25 -5.31 5.53 -5.89
N VAL A 26 -4.40 6.49 -5.91
CA VAL A 26 -3.17 6.42 -6.69
C VAL A 26 -1.95 6.30 -5.78
N ILE A 27 -0.99 5.47 -6.18
CA ILE A 27 0.29 5.35 -5.46
C ILE A 27 1.14 6.58 -5.73
N ILE A 28 1.59 7.24 -4.66
CA ILE A 28 2.45 8.44 -4.74
C ILE A 28 3.88 8.17 -4.26
N ALA A 29 4.10 7.12 -3.47
CA ALA A 29 5.43 6.68 -3.04
C ALA A 29 5.43 5.20 -2.63
N VAL A 30 6.61 4.58 -2.64
CA VAL A 30 6.82 3.17 -2.30
C VAL A 30 7.98 3.05 -1.33
N ASP A 31 7.78 2.29 -0.26
CA ASP A 31 8.83 1.85 0.66
C ASP A 31 8.95 0.33 0.56
N LEU A 32 10.17 -0.21 0.40
CA LEU A 32 10.39 -1.66 0.27
C LEU A 32 10.10 -2.45 1.56
N TYR A 33 10.04 -1.73 2.69
CA TYR A 33 9.76 -2.22 4.03
C TYR A 33 9.00 -1.13 4.80
N PHE A 34 8.33 -1.50 5.88
CA PHE A 34 7.63 -0.58 6.76
C PHE A 34 8.58 0.46 7.36
N LYS A 35 8.23 1.75 7.24
CA LYS A 35 9.03 2.88 7.74
C LYS A 35 8.32 3.78 8.76
N SER A 36 7.08 3.48 9.12
CA SER A 36 6.39 4.23 10.18
C SER A 36 6.78 3.68 11.56
N ASP A 37 6.28 4.30 12.64
CA ASP A 37 6.61 3.90 13.99
C ASP A 37 5.75 2.73 14.50
N ASP A 38 6.21 2.08 15.56
CA ASP A 38 5.54 0.92 16.14
C ASP A 38 4.17 1.24 16.73
N LYS A 39 3.98 2.45 17.26
CA LYS A 39 2.70 2.88 17.84
C LYS A 39 1.67 3.04 16.73
N TRP A 40 2.04 3.66 15.61
CA TRP A 40 1.21 3.72 14.41
C TRP A 40 0.84 2.32 13.94
N TYR A 41 1.82 1.41 13.84
CA TYR A 41 1.58 0.04 13.41
C TYR A 41 0.55 -0.68 14.28
N GLN A 42 0.67 -0.55 15.61
CA GLN A 42 -0.27 -1.19 16.55
C GLN A 42 -1.70 -0.67 16.43
N VAL A 43 -1.87 0.62 16.11
CA VAL A 43 -3.19 1.28 16.06
C VAL A 43 -3.84 1.14 14.68
N MET A 44 -3.07 1.34 13.61
CA MET A 44 -3.60 1.51 12.26
C MET A 44 -3.55 0.23 11.42
N ALA A 45 -2.54 -0.62 11.61
CA ALA A 45 -2.34 -1.81 10.79
C ALA A 45 -3.22 -2.99 11.26
N ARG A 46 -4.54 -2.87 11.08
CA ARG A 46 -5.54 -3.86 11.57
C ARG A 46 -5.21 -5.31 11.22
N SER A 47 -4.75 -5.57 10.00
CA SER A 47 -4.39 -6.93 9.54
C SER A 47 -2.96 -7.37 9.90
N ARG A 48 -2.24 -6.56 10.69
CA ARG A 48 -0.83 -6.74 11.09
C ARG A 48 0.06 -7.27 9.94
N PRO A 49 0.21 -6.52 8.84
CA PRO A 49 0.98 -6.95 7.67
C PRO A 49 2.47 -7.08 8.00
N PRO A 50 3.21 -7.99 7.34
CA PRO A 50 4.65 -8.09 7.52
C PRO A 50 5.36 -6.75 7.25
N LYS A 51 6.30 -6.39 8.13
CA LYS A 51 7.09 -5.15 8.04
C LYS A 51 8.24 -5.24 7.03
N ASP A 52 8.65 -6.45 6.66
CA ASP A 52 9.71 -6.77 5.71
C ASP A 52 9.24 -6.82 4.24
N LYS A 53 7.99 -6.40 3.99
CA LYS A 53 7.37 -6.34 2.66
C LYS A 53 7.09 -4.90 2.24
N PRO A 54 6.80 -4.63 0.95
CA PRO A 54 6.55 -3.27 0.49
C PRO A 54 5.30 -2.65 1.10
N TRP A 55 5.42 -1.36 1.44
CA TRP A 55 4.35 -0.48 1.88
C TRP A 55 4.25 0.72 0.93
N TYR A 56 3.04 1.20 0.74
CA TYR A 56 2.68 2.19 -0.27
C TYR A 56 2.02 3.39 0.37
N HIS A 57 2.39 4.57 -0.11
CA HIS A 57 1.65 5.80 0.18
C HIS A 57 0.61 5.97 -0.92
N VAL A 58 -0.67 5.98 -0.53
CA VAL A 58 -1.80 6.07 -1.44
C VAL A 58 -2.54 7.38 -1.20
N GLN A 59 -2.78 8.11 -2.29
CA GLN A 59 -3.59 9.32 -2.33
C GLN A 59 -4.98 8.98 -2.86
N GLN A 60 -6.01 9.19 -2.03
CA GLN A 60 -7.41 9.07 -2.42
C GLN A 60 -7.90 10.31 -3.17
N MET A 61 -9.06 10.21 -3.83
CA MET A 61 -9.65 11.29 -4.64
C MET A 61 -9.97 12.57 -3.85
N ASP A 62 -10.30 12.44 -2.57
CA ASP A 62 -10.63 13.55 -1.66
C ASP A 62 -9.40 14.30 -1.12
N GLY A 63 -8.18 13.88 -1.48
CA GLY A 63 -6.94 14.43 -0.92
C GLY A 63 -6.45 13.70 0.33
N THR A 64 -7.15 12.67 0.82
CA THR A 64 -6.69 11.86 1.95
C THR A 64 -5.51 10.97 1.59
N ARG A 65 -4.45 10.99 2.42
CA ARG A 65 -3.26 10.13 2.29
C ARG A 65 -3.31 8.97 3.27
N THR A 66 -2.95 7.79 2.80
CA THR A 66 -2.93 6.55 3.58
C THR A 66 -1.64 5.79 3.37
N TYR A 67 -1.26 4.99 4.37
CA TYR A 67 -0.07 4.15 4.33
C TYR A 67 -0.47 2.69 4.45
N VAL A 68 -0.18 1.90 3.41
CA VAL A 68 -0.85 0.61 3.18
C VAL A 68 0.15 -0.46 2.77
N ALA A 69 0.04 -1.66 3.37
CA ALA A 69 0.85 -2.80 2.95
C ALA A 69 0.38 -3.39 1.61
N GLU A 70 1.33 -3.87 0.79
CA GLU A 70 1.04 -4.44 -0.55
C GLU A 70 -0.11 -5.46 -0.56
N ARG A 71 -0.15 -6.32 0.46
CA ARG A 71 -1.14 -7.39 0.58
C ARG A 71 -2.57 -6.90 0.68
N ASN A 72 -2.80 -5.62 0.97
CA ASN A 72 -4.12 -5.01 1.08
C ASN A 72 -4.56 -4.31 -0.22
N LEU A 73 -3.69 -4.25 -1.23
CA LEU A 73 -3.95 -3.61 -2.51
C LEU A 73 -4.27 -4.65 -3.59
N GLU A 74 -5.04 -4.20 -4.58
CA GLU A 74 -5.25 -4.86 -5.86
C GLU A 74 -5.36 -3.81 -6.98
N ASN A 75 -5.21 -4.23 -8.23
CA ASN A 75 -5.42 -3.32 -9.36
C ASN A 75 -6.84 -2.80 -9.34
N ASP A 76 -7.01 -1.50 -9.57
CA ASP A 76 -8.34 -0.91 -9.71
C ASP A 76 -9.01 -1.55 -10.94
N GLN A 77 -10.01 -2.41 -10.72
CA GLN A 77 -10.78 -3.00 -11.80
C GLN A 77 -11.83 -2.00 -12.27
N THR A 78 -11.38 -0.90 -12.87
CA THR A 78 -12.24 -0.20 -13.83
C THR A 78 -12.42 -1.16 -15.01
N LYS A 79 -13.51 -1.94 -14.97
CA LYS A 79 -13.98 -2.65 -16.15
C LYS A 79 -14.28 -1.57 -17.21
N ASN A 80 -13.34 -1.36 -18.13
CA ASN A 80 -13.67 -0.74 -19.41
C ASN A 80 -14.69 -1.66 -20.06
N ASN A 81 -15.94 -1.22 -20.06
CA ASN A 81 -17.06 -1.86 -20.74
C ASN A 81 -17.44 -1.02 -21.94
#